data_AF-A0A7Z9XH57-F1
#
_entry.id   AF-A0A7Z9XH57-F1
#
_cell.length_a   1.000
_cell.length_b   1.000
_cell.length_c   1.000
_cell.angle_alpha   90.00
_cell.angle_beta   90.00
_cell.angle_gamma   90.00
#
_symmetry.space_group_name_H-M   'P 1'
#
loop_
_entity.id
_entity.type
_entity.pdbx_description
1 polymer ?
#
loop_
_entity_poly.entity_id
_entity_poly.type
_entity_poly.pdbx_seq_one_letter_code
_entity_poly.pdbx_strand_id
1 'polypeptide(L)'
;MELETITYKNLNLKEIGQKGRERFRAISKDLEKEHFGKAVAIEVESGDYFIGETGVEATKKARKKYPDRIFYLAKIGYGTYVSFRGRK
;
A
#
# COMPACT_ATOMS: atom_id res chain seq x y z
N MET A 1 31.55 0.13 5.72
CA MET A 1 30.19 0.61 5.97
C MET A 1 29.30 -0.62 6.04
N GLU A 2 29.14 -1.16 7.25
CA GLU A 2 28.20 -2.26 7.49
C GLU A 2 26.80 -1.72 7.23
N LEU A 3 26.15 -2.26 6.20
CA LEU A 3 24.71 -2.07 6.04
C LEU A 3 24.09 -2.90 7.16
N GLU A 4 23.73 -2.24 8.26
CA GLU A 4 22.87 -2.84 9.27
C GLU A 4 21.59 -3.30 8.57
N THR A 5 21.53 -4.59 8.25
CA THR A 5 20.32 -5.24 7.80
C THR A 5 19.34 -5.11 8.95
N ILE A 6 18.44 -4.12 8.83
CA ILE A 6 17.31 -3.92 9.74
C ILE A 6 16.65 -5.27 9.88
N THR A 7 16.88 -5.90 11.03
CA THR A 7 16.32 -7.20 11.34
C THR A 7 14.85 -6.91 11.62
N TYR A 8 14.02 -6.93 10.57
CA TYR A 8 12.58 -6.73 10.66
C TYR A 8 12.01 -7.87 11.49
N LYS A 9 11.99 -7.66 12.81
CA LYS A 9 11.44 -8.55 13.82
C LYS A 9 10.12 -9.13 13.32
N ASN A 10 10.14 -10.40 12.99
CA ASN A 10 8.95 -11.24 12.79
C ASN A 10 7.88 -10.65 11.84
N LEU A 11 8.30 -10.17 10.66
CA LEU A 11 7.41 -9.52 9.72
C LEU A 11 6.48 -10.54 9.01
N ASN A 12 5.23 -10.65 9.45
CA ASN A 12 4.23 -11.45 8.76
C ASN A 12 3.70 -10.69 7.53
N LEU A 13 4.40 -10.81 6.39
CA LEU A 13 4.03 -10.17 5.12
C LEU A 13 2.59 -10.48 4.69
N LYS A 14 2.08 -11.66 5.02
CA LYS A 14 0.71 -12.07 4.69
C LYS A 14 -0.31 -11.25 5.47
N GLU A 15 -0.07 -11.07 6.76
CA GLU A 15 -0.92 -10.27 7.67
C GLU A 15 -0.88 -8.79 7.30
N ILE A 16 0.29 -8.24 7.04
CA ILE A 16 0.47 -6.87 6.56
C ILE A 16 -0.30 -6.65 5.25
N GLY A 17 -0.15 -7.56 4.29
CA GLY A 17 -0.88 -7.50 3.04
C GLY A 17 -2.40 -7.61 3.23
N GLN A 18 -2.86 -8.40 4.21
CA GLN A 18 -4.28 -8.53 4.52
C GLN A 18 -4.83 -7.25 5.16
N LYS A 19 -4.17 -6.72 6.18
CA LYS A 19 -4.56 -5.48 6.87
C LYS A 19 -4.57 -4.29 5.91
N GLY A 20 -3.56 -4.20 5.04
CA GLY A 20 -3.53 -3.20 3.97
C GLY A 20 -4.70 -3.31 2.99
N ARG A 21 -5.05 -4.53 2.56
CA ARG A 21 -6.23 -4.78 1.71
C ARG A 21 -7.53 -4.39 2.38
N GLU A 22 -7.71 -4.74 3.65
CA GLU A 22 -8.92 -4.42 4.42
C GLU A 22 -9.11 -2.91 4.54
N ARG A 23 -8.03 -2.17 4.82
CA ARG A 23 -8.04 -0.70 4.84
C ARG A 23 -8.37 -0.10 3.49
N PHE A 24 -7.74 -0.60 2.42
CA PHE A 24 -8.05 -0.14 1.08
C PHE A 24 -9.53 -0.35 0.74
N ARG A 25 -10.09 -1.52 1.04
CA ARG A 25 -11.52 -1.82 0.82
C ARG A 25 -12.46 -0.88 1.58
N ALA A 26 -12.07 -0.46 2.79
CA ALA A 26 -12.88 0.46 3.59
C ALA A 26 -12.97 1.86 2.96
N ILE A 27 -11.90 2.33 2.31
CA ILE A 27 -11.84 3.69 1.73
C ILE A 27 -12.06 3.73 0.21
N SER A 28 -12.01 2.59 -0.49
CA SER A 28 -11.92 2.56 -1.95
C SER A 28 -13.12 3.21 -2.63
N LYS A 29 -14.35 2.98 -2.13
CA LYS A 29 -15.57 3.55 -2.72
C LYS A 29 -15.60 5.07 -2.69
N ASP A 30 -15.04 5.68 -1.65
CA ASP A 30 -14.99 7.13 -1.53
C ASP A 30 -13.86 7.70 -2.39
N LEU A 31 -12.69 7.04 -2.38
CA LEU A 31 -11.57 7.45 -3.23
C LEU A 31 -11.89 7.34 -4.73
N GLU A 32 -12.70 6.36 -5.13
CA GLU A 32 -13.10 6.17 -6.52
C GLU A 32 -13.86 7.36 -7.11
N LYS A 33 -14.60 8.11 -6.29
CA LYS A 33 -15.40 9.26 -6.75
C LYS A 33 -14.52 10.40 -7.29
N GLU A 34 -13.35 10.61 -6.69
CA GLU A 34 -12.48 11.76 -6.98
C GLU A 34 -11.10 11.40 -7.53
N HIS A 35 -10.67 10.16 -7.33
CA HIS A 35 -9.29 9.73 -7.56
C HIS A 35 -9.20 8.43 -8.38
N PHE A 36 -10.24 8.12 -9.16
CA PHE A 36 -10.24 6.99 -10.07
C PHE A 36 -8.96 6.94 -10.93
N GLY A 37 -8.32 5.78 -11.00
CA GLY A 37 -7.12 5.54 -11.79
C GLY A 37 -5.81 6.02 -11.15
N LYS A 38 -5.86 6.82 -10.08
CA LYS A 38 -4.68 7.21 -9.30
C LYS A 38 -4.19 6.05 -8.43
N ALA A 39 -3.00 6.22 -7.86
CA ALA A 39 -2.42 5.28 -6.91
C ALA A 39 -2.62 5.78 -5.47
N VAL A 40 -2.77 4.84 -4.54
CA VAL A 40 -2.80 5.10 -3.11
C VAL A 40 -1.76 4.24 -2.39
N ALA A 41 -0.99 4.87 -1.51
CA ALA A 41 -0.11 4.21 -0.55
C ALA A 41 -0.72 4.34 0.85
N ILE A 42 -1.01 3.23 1.51
CA ILE A 42 -1.64 3.17 2.83
C ILE A 42 -0.63 2.66 3.84
N GLU A 43 -0.37 3.41 4.90
CA GLU A 43 0.46 2.95 6.01
C GLU A 43 -0.33 1.93 6.84
N VAL A 44 0.24 0.75 7.01
CA VAL A 44 -0.50 -0.46 7.46
C VAL A 44 -0.76 -0.47 8.97
N GLU A 45 -0.11 0.38 9.77
CA GLU A 45 -0.35 0.47 11.22
C GLU A 45 -1.31 1.60 11.60
N SER A 46 -1.11 2.79 11.07
CA SER A 46 -1.89 4.02 11.38
C SER A 46 -3.19 4.15 10.59
N GLY A 47 -3.17 3.81 9.30
CA GLY A 47 -4.33 3.90 8.41
C GLY A 47 -4.29 5.12 7.52
N ASP A 48 -3.29 5.98 7.74
CA ASP A 48 -2.99 7.10 6.87
C ASP A 48 -2.75 6.62 5.45
N TYR A 49 -3.29 7.37 4.50
CA TYR A 49 -3.15 7.08 3.08
C TYR A 49 -2.74 8.31 2.30
N PHE A 50 -2.04 8.08 1.20
CA PHE A 50 -1.46 9.11 0.36
C PHE A 50 -1.73 8.80 -1.09
N ILE A 51 -2.24 9.79 -1.82
CA ILE A 51 -2.66 9.63 -3.21
C ILE A 51 -1.65 10.30 -4.14
N GLY A 52 -1.34 9.65 -5.25
CA GLY A 52 -0.49 10.20 -6.31
C GLY A 52 -0.94 9.72 -7.68
N GLU A 53 -0.52 10.42 -8.74
CA GLU A 53 -0.79 10.01 -10.12
C GLU A 53 -0.17 8.64 -10.41
N THR A 54 0.95 8.33 -9.75
CA THR A 54 1.64 7.04 -9.83
C THR A 54 1.90 6.46 -8.45
N GLY A 55 2.17 5.15 -8.40
CA GLY A 55 2.54 4.48 -7.15
C GLY A 55 3.83 5.03 -6.54
N VAL A 56 4.77 5.49 -7.38
CA VAL A 56 6.01 6.15 -6.95
C VAL A 56 5.70 7.47 -6.25
N GLU A 57 4.81 8.28 -6.82
CA GLU A 57 4.42 9.56 -6.22
C GLU A 57 3.68 9.37 -4.89
N ALA A 58 2.72 8.44 -4.84
CA ALA A 58 1.99 8.09 -3.63
C ALA A 58 2.95 7.64 -2.52
N THR A 59 3.91 6.77 -2.86
CA THR A 59 4.93 6.29 -1.91
C THR A 59 5.87 7.41 -1.46
N LYS A 60 6.27 8.31 -2.36
CA LYS A 60 7.11 9.47 -2.02
C LYS A 60 6.41 10.39 -1.02
N LYS A 61 5.11 10.64 -1.20
CA LYS A 61 4.30 11.40 -0.23
C LYS A 61 4.22 10.68 1.12
N ALA A 62 3.98 9.37 1.10
CA ALA A 62 3.91 8.56 2.31
C ALA A 62 5.24 8.57 3.10
N ARG A 63 6.37 8.40 2.41
CA ARG A 63 7.71 8.40 3.02
C ARG A 63 8.12 9.74 3.62
N LYS A 64 7.56 10.87 3.16
CA LYS A 64 7.80 12.17 3.80
C LYS A 64 7.26 12.20 5.23
N LYS A 65 6.13 11.52 5.50
CA LYS A 65 5.52 11.44 6.83
C LYS A 65 6.04 10.22 7.62
N TYR A 66 6.33 9.14 6.92
CA TYR A 66 6.67 7.84 7.49
C TYR A 66 7.91 7.23 6.79
N PRO A 67 9.14 7.69 7.09
CA PRO A 67 10.34 7.28 6.35
C PRO A 67 10.60 5.76 6.38
N ASP A 68 10.34 5.11 7.52
CA ASP A 68 10.71 3.70 7.79
C ASP A 68 9.49 2.77 7.97
N ARG A 69 8.32 3.14 7.44
CA ARG A 69 7.10 2.33 7.54
C ARG A 69 6.81 1.53 6.28
N ILE A 70 5.95 0.53 6.45
CA ILE A 70 5.50 -0.36 5.39
C ILE A 70 4.16 0.15 4.87
N PHE A 71 4.05 0.20 3.55
CA PHE A 71 2.86 0.68 2.87
C PHE A 71 2.23 -0.41 2.02
N TYR A 72 0.90 -0.44 2.03
CA TYR A 72 0.12 -1.16 1.04
C TYR A 72 -0.16 -0.25 -0.15
N LEU A 73 0.26 -0.67 -1.34
CA LEU A 73 0.09 0.08 -2.57
C LEU A 73 -1.05 -0.50 -3.41
N ALA A 74 -1.98 0.35 -3.86
CA ALA A 74 -3.09 -0.03 -4.72
C ALA A 74 -3.40 1.03 -5.78
N LYS A 75 -4.12 0.64 -6.82
CA LYS A 75 -4.69 1.54 -7.82
C LYS A 75 -6.18 1.71 -7.54
N ILE A 76 -6.64 2.94 -7.44
CA ILE A 76 -8.01 3.29 -7.08
C ILE A 76 -8.92 3.01 -8.28
N GLY A 77 -10.06 2.35 -8.05
CA GLY A 77 -11.05 2.05 -9.10
C GLY A 77 -10.73 0.87 -10.01
N TYR A 78 -9.61 0.18 -9.77
CA TYR A 78 -9.28 -1.06 -10.47
C TYR A 78 -9.49 -2.22 -9.51
N GLY A 79 -10.57 -2.97 -9.72
CA GLY A 79 -10.89 -4.16 -8.94
C GLY A 79 -9.72 -5.14 -8.95
N THR A 80 -9.30 -5.60 -7.77
CA THR A 80 -8.33 -6.69 -7.67
C THR A 80 -8.98 -7.98 -8.19
N TYR A 81 -8.77 -8.31 -9.47
CA TYR A 81 -9.05 -9.64 -10.00
C TYR A 81 -8.01 -10.61 -9.44
N VAL A 82 -8.30 -11.25 -8.30
CA VAL A 82 -7.41 -12.31 -7.80
C VAL A 82 -7.80 -13.63 -8.46
N SER A 83 -7.06 -14.00 -9.50
CA SER A 83 -6.45 -15.34 -9.54
C SER A 83 -5.07 -15.21 -10.17
N PHE A 84 -4.03 -15.26 -9.33
CA PHE A 84 -2.68 -15.49 -9.82
C PHE A 84 -2.58 -16.99 -10.09
N ARG A 85 -3.05 -17.45 -11.26
CA ARG A 85 -2.73 -18.81 -11.71
C ARG A 85 -1.30 -18.77 -12.21
N GLY A 86 -0.37 -19.16 -11.35
CA GLY A 86 1.03 -19.36 -11.73
C GLY A 86 1.07 -20.16 -13.02
N ARG A 87 1.69 -19.60 -14.05
CA ARG A 87 1.87 -20.35 -15.30
C ARG A 87 2.76 -21.54 -15.00
N LYS A 88 2.23 -22.71 -15.32
CA LYS A 88 2.88 -24.02 -15.25
C LYS A 88 4.03 -24.08 -16.25
#